data_AF-A0A3Q9G409-F1
#
_entry.id   AF-A0A3Q9G409-F1
#
_cell.length_a   1.000
_cell.length_b   1.000
_cell.length_c   1.000
_cell.angle_alpha   90.00
_cell.angle_beta   90.00
_cell.angle_gamma   90.00
#
_symmetry.space_group_name_H-M   'P 1'
#
loop_
_entity.id
_entity.type
_entity.pdbx_description
1 polymer ?
#
loop_
_entity_poly.entity_id
_entity_poly.type
_entity_poly.pdbx_seq_one_letter_code
_entity_poly.pdbx_strand_id
1 'polypeptide(L)'
;MNSDMPPVPLPLATDSRIPVRAVADATTADYDRYFHIARHAPDLTSWTRGVLRLQSAVLADLPHTGLNDSQRAAVLTGLVHASHATLAAWLPSVPGSVPGSAPDGPTDGPGDALRRWKLGHQLFHLLLTTMNSTLDDTLATVGAARWGSVPHGLGRLRALYDAATATMAYASDFPASVYANDVRPTMEPPFAPPGFSGMLNQEHQVMTERARALTAALGGLSPLTPSLAMIHHEAALLRAAQRRNRKAHAEICERCVPDGASLLRQHTTRDRSDRATDE
;
A
#
# COMPACT_ATOMS: atom_id res chain seq x y z
N MET A 1 11.05 -48.01 37.92
CA MET A 1 9.74 -47.57 38.44
C MET A 1 9.57 -46.13 38.01
N ASN A 2 8.67 -45.83 37.09
CA ASN A 2 8.28 -44.46 36.79
C ASN A 2 6.76 -44.35 36.91
N SER A 3 6.37 -43.31 37.63
CA SER A 3 5.13 -43.04 38.29
C SER A 3 3.87 -43.15 37.43
N ASP A 4 2.84 -43.76 38.01
CA ASP A 4 1.43 -43.44 37.77
C ASP A 4 1.22 -41.93 37.96
N MET A 5 1.35 -41.16 36.88
CA MET A 5 0.86 -39.80 36.86
C MET A 5 -0.65 -39.86 36.54
N PRO A 6 -1.51 -39.29 37.39
CA PRO A 6 -2.93 -39.20 37.07
C PRO A 6 -3.12 -38.41 35.77
N PRO A 7 -4.14 -38.75 34.95
CA PRO A 7 -4.40 -38.07 33.70
C PRO A 7 -4.66 -36.59 33.95
N VAL A 8 -4.05 -35.73 33.13
CA VAL A 8 -4.25 -34.29 33.17
C VAL A 8 -5.72 -33.99 32.86
N PRO A 9 -6.46 -33.26 33.72
CA PRO A 9 -7.85 -32.92 33.46
C PRO A 9 -8.02 -32.15 32.16
N LEU A 10 -8.99 -32.55 31.34
CA LEU A 10 -9.36 -31.84 30.13
C LEU A 10 -10.27 -30.65 30.49
N PRO A 11 -9.85 -29.40 30.27
CA PRO A 11 -10.75 -28.26 30.43
C PRO A 11 -11.78 -28.28 29.30
N LEU A 12 -13.07 -28.34 29.67
CA LEU A 12 -14.19 -28.22 28.75
C LEU A 12 -15.00 -26.97 29.13
N ALA A 13 -15.52 -26.27 28.11
CA ALA A 13 -16.43 -25.16 28.35
C ALA A 13 -17.75 -25.67 28.96
N THR A 14 -18.35 -24.91 29.87
CA THR A 14 -19.60 -25.28 30.56
C THR A 14 -20.80 -25.39 29.63
N ASP A 15 -20.74 -24.77 28.45
CA ASP A 15 -21.76 -24.86 27.41
C ASP A 15 -21.54 -26.03 26.43
N SER A 16 -20.55 -26.90 26.70
CA SER A 16 -20.19 -28.05 25.87
C SER A 16 -19.80 -27.71 24.42
N ARG A 17 -19.37 -26.46 24.15
CA ARG A 17 -18.85 -26.04 22.84
C ARG A 17 -17.33 -25.94 22.84
N ILE A 18 -16.72 -26.09 21.67
CA ILE A 18 -15.29 -25.78 21.49
C ILE A 18 -15.12 -24.28 21.76
N PRO A 19 -14.19 -23.86 22.64
CA PRO A 19 -13.92 -22.44 22.85
C PRO A 19 -13.59 -21.77 21.52
N VAL A 20 -14.52 -20.94 21.02
CA VAL A 20 -14.27 -20.10 19.85
C VAL A 20 -13.51 -18.89 20.36
N ARG A 21 -12.33 -18.61 19.79
CA ARG A 21 -11.60 -17.38 20.11
C ARG A 21 -12.54 -16.22 19.79
N ALA A 22 -12.81 -15.35 20.77
CA ALA A 22 -13.56 -14.12 20.54
C ALA A 22 -12.94 -13.42 19.34
N VAL A 23 -13.74 -13.21 18.29
CA VAL A 23 -13.23 -12.71 17.03
C VAL A 23 -12.99 -11.22 17.20
N ALA A 24 -11.75 -10.85 17.51
CA ALA A 24 -11.36 -9.44 17.58
C ALA A 24 -11.40 -8.80 16.19
N ASP A 25 -11.72 -7.51 16.14
CA ASP A 25 -11.66 -6.71 14.91
C ASP A 25 -10.26 -6.75 14.30
N ALA A 26 -10.19 -6.67 12.97
CA ALA A 26 -8.93 -6.63 12.24
C ALA A 26 -8.08 -5.42 12.65
N THR A 27 -6.79 -5.69 12.87
CA THR A 27 -5.80 -4.68 13.25
C THR A 27 -4.83 -4.38 12.11
N THR A 28 -4.03 -3.32 12.23
CA THR A 28 -2.90 -3.06 11.32
C THR A 28 -1.94 -4.25 11.24
N ALA A 29 -1.73 -4.98 12.34
CA ALA A 29 -0.86 -6.16 12.34
C ALA A 29 -1.44 -7.31 11.50
N ASP A 30 -2.77 -7.45 11.45
CA ASP A 30 -3.42 -8.44 10.58
C ASP A 30 -3.33 -8.04 9.11
N TYR A 31 -3.45 -6.73 8.83
CA TYR A 31 -3.23 -6.16 7.50
C TYR A 31 -1.81 -6.40 6.99
N ASP A 32 -0.80 -6.11 7.83
CA ASP A 32 0.60 -6.36 7.51
C ASP A 32 0.88 -7.83 7.26
N ARG A 33 0.35 -8.71 8.12
CA ARG A 33 0.51 -10.16 7.97
C ARG A 33 -0.09 -10.65 6.66
N TYR A 34 -1.28 -10.17 6.28
CA TYR A 34 -1.93 -10.57 5.03
C TYR A 34 -1.12 -10.17 3.79
N PHE A 35 -0.55 -8.96 3.77
CA PHE A 35 0.25 -8.45 2.66
C PHE A 35 1.76 -8.75 2.77
N HIS A 36 2.17 -9.52 3.79
CA HIS A 36 3.58 -9.85 4.07
C HIS A 36 4.47 -8.61 4.25
N ILE A 37 3.99 -7.64 5.01
CA ILE A 37 4.72 -6.41 5.35
C ILE A 37 5.44 -6.64 6.68
N ALA A 38 6.77 -6.54 6.67
CA ALA A 38 7.59 -6.71 7.88
C ALA A 38 7.98 -5.34 8.46
N ARG A 39 7.43 -4.99 9.62
CA ARG A 39 7.77 -3.74 10.33
C ARG A 39 8.96 -3.94 11.26
N HIS A 40 10.11 -3.44 10.84
CA HIS A 40 11.36 -3.38 11.61
C HIS A 40 12.22 -2.27 11.02
N ALA A 41 13.16 -1.71 11.77
CA ALA A 41 14.15 -0.78 11.23
C ALA A 41 15.16 -1.60 10.39
N PRO A 42 15.07 -1.59 9.05
CA PRO A 42 15.94 -2.43 8.24
C PRO A 42 17.30 -1.75 8.08
N ASP A 43 18.37 -2.53 7.99
CA ASP A 43 19.63 -2.02 7.42
C ASP A 43 19.51 -1.84 5.90
N LEU A 44 20.47 -1.14 5.28
CA LEU A 44 20.44 -0.82 3.85
C LEU A 44 20.37 -2.09 2.99
N THR A 45 21.09 -3.13 3.39
CA THR A 45 21.20 -4.38 2.64
C THR A 45 19.87 -5.13 2.69
N SER A 46 19.25 -5.25 3.86
CA SER A 46 17.95 -5.87 4.06
C SER A 46 16.86 -5.12 3.29
N TRP A 47 16.82 -3.79 3.41
CA TRP A 47 15.90 -2.93 2.66
C TRP A 47 16.07 -3.11 1.15
N THR A 48 17.29 -2.91 0.64
CA THR A 48 17.58 -2.98 -0.80
C THR A 48 17.26 -4.35 -1.37
N ARG A 49 17.59 -5.43 -0.65
CA ARG A 49 17.26 -6.80 -1.06
C ARG A 49 15.75 -7.01 -1.13
N GLY A 50 15.00 -6.54 -0.14
CA GLY A 50 13.53 -6.61 -0.13
C GLY A 50 12.92 -5.86 -1.33
N VAL A 51 13.36 -4.63 -1.56
CA VAL A 51 12.91 -3.80 -2.69
C VAL A 51 13.25 -4.44 -4.04
N LEU A 52 14.48 -4.94 -4.22
CA LEU A 52 14.89 -5.59 -5.47
C LEU A 52 14.12 -6.88 -5.74
N ARG A 53 13.81 -7.67 -4.70
CA ARG A 53 12.96 -8.88 -4.84
C ARG A 53 11.54 -8.51 -5.29
N LEU A 54 10.95 -7.48 -4.67
CA LEU A 54 9.64 -6.98 -5.08
C LEU A 54 9.68 -6.45 -6.52
N GLN A 55 10.69 -5.65 -6.86
CA GLN A 55 10.88 -5.13 -8.22
C GLN A 55 11.00 -6.27 -9.24
N SER A 56 11.86 -7.25 -8.98
CA SER A 56 12.03 -8.42 -9.84
C SER A 56 10.70 -9.17 -10.03
N ALA A 57 9.95 -9.42 -8.94
CA ALA A 57 8.67 -10.11 -8.99
C ALA A 57 7.60 -9.37 -9.79
N VAL A 58 7.54 -8.03 -9.67
CA VAL A 58 6.62 -7.18 -10.45
C VAL A 58 7.06 -7.13 -11.91
N LEU A 59 8.34 -6.92 -12.19
CA LEU A 59 8.88 -6.84 -13.55
C LEU A 59 8.67 -8.15 -14.33
N ALA A 60 8.83 -9.29 -13.67
CA ALA A 60 8.58 -10.60 -14.26
C ALA A 60 7.09 -10.82 -14.58
N ASP A 61 6.18 -10.25 -13.78
CA ASP A 61 4.73 -10.39 -13.99
C ASP A 61 4.16 -9.36 -14.97
N LEU A 62 4.78 -8.19 -15.11
CA LEU A 62 4.28 -7.10 -15.97
C LEU A 62 3.90 -7.59 -17.38
N PRO A 63 4.73 -8.34 -18.14
CA PRO A 63 4.39 -8.83 -19.48
C PRO A 63 3.06 -9.60 -19.55
N HIS A 64 2.63 -10.20 -18.45
CA HIS A 64 1.42 -11.03 -18.33
C HIS A 64 0.17 -10.22 -17.94
N THR A 65 0.27 -8.89 -17.92
CA THR A 65 -0.83 -8.00 -17.54
C THR A 65 -1.48 -7.31 -18.74
N GLY A 66 -2.74 -6.87 -18.58
CA GLY A 66 -3.49 -6.03 -19.50
C GLY A 66 -3.11 -4.54 -19.47
N LEU A 67 -2.05 -4.16 -18.75
CA LEU A 67 -1.60 -2.76 -18.66
C LEU A 67 -1.11 -2.28 -20.03
N ASN A 68 -1.48 -1.04 -20.38
CA ASN A 68 -0.93 -0.36 -21.55
C ASN A 68 0.48 0.20 -21.26
N ASP A 69 1.18 0.62 -22.31
CA ASP A 69 2.57 1.11 -22.22
C ASP A 69 2.74 2.29 -21.27
N SER A 70 1.76 3.22 -21.23
CA SER A 70 1.82 4.36 -20.31
C SER A 70 1.71 3.94 -18.85
N GLN A 71 0.90 2.92 -18.55
CA GLN A 71 0.76 2.37 -17.20
C GLN A 71 2.03 1.60 -16.81
N ARG A 72 2.59 0.80 -17.72
CA ARG A 72 3.88 0.11 -17.49
C ARG A 72 4.99 1.11 -17.22
N ALA A 73 5.10 2.16 -18.04
CA ALA A 73 6.08 3.22 -17.86
C ALA A 73 5.89 3.94 -16.51
N ALA A 74 4.65 4.17 -16.06
CA ALA A 74 4.38 4.76 -14.76
C ALA A 74 4.83 3.85 -13.61
N VAL A 75 4.56 2.54 -13.67
CA VAL A 75 5.08 1.57 -12.69
C VAL A 75 6.61 1.63 -12.64
N LEU A 76 7.28 1.53 -13.79
CA LEU A 76 8.75 1.61 -13.87
C LEU A 76 9.30 2.92 -13.31
N THR A 77 8.65 4.04 -13.62
CA THR A 77 9.01 5.37 -13.09
C THR A 77 8.91 5.40 -11.57
N GLY A 78 7.86 4.80 -11.00
CA GLY A 78 7.71 4.65 -9.55
C GLY A 78 8.84 3.84 -8.92
N LEU A 79 9.24 2.73 -9.54
CA LEU A 79 10.36 1.90 -9.08
C LEU A 79 11.68 2.67 -9.10
N VAL A 80 11.94 3.44 -10.16
CA VAL A 80 13.12 4.31 -10.27
C VAL A 80 13.13 5.36 -9.16
N HIS A 81 11.98 5.99 -8.87
CA HIS A 81 11.89 6.96 -7.77
C HIS A 81 12.14 6.32 -6.40
N ALA A 82 11.63 5.12 -6.15
CA ALA A 82 11.88 4.39 -4.91
C ALA A 82 13.36 4.03 -4.73
N SER A 83 14.00 3.53 -5.80
CA SER A 83 15.45 3.24 -5.80
C SER A 83 16.27 4.52 -5.59
N HIS A 84 15.93 5.61 -6.29
CA HIS A 84 16.61 6.90 -6.13
C HIS A 84 16.44 7.47 -4.72
N ALA A 85 15.23 7.43 -4.14
CA ALA A 85 14.99 7.89 -2.78
C ALA A 85 15.79 7.09 -1.75
N THR A 86 15.87 5.77 -1.93
CA THR A 86 16.71 4.89 -1.10
C THR A 86 18.18 5.31 -1.17
N LEU A 87 18.72 5.45 -2.39
CA LEU A 87 20.11 5.87 -2.57
C LEU A 87 20.38 7.26 -1.99
N ALA A 88 19.47 8.22 -2.20
CA ALA A 88 19.62 9.59 -1.69
C ALA A 88 19.59 9.65 -0.16
N ALA A 89 18.79 8.81 0.50
CA ALA A 89 18.70 8.77 1.96
C ALA A 89 19.87 8.03 2.63
N TRP A 90 20.51 7.10 1.93
CA TRP A 90 21.50 6.19 2.53
C TRP A 90 22.94 6.37 2.05
N LEU A 91 23.16 7.14 0.98
CA LEU A 91 24.52 7.51 0.55
C LEU A 91 24.94 8.83 1.21
N PRO A 92 25.96 8.85 2.09
CA PRO A 92 26.88 9.98 2.14
C PRO A 92 27.55 10.11 0.76
N SER A 93 27.97 11.32 0.35
CA SER A 93 28.81 11.42 -0.85
C SER A 93 30.07 10.53 -0.70
N VAL A 94 30.51 9.92 -1.82
CA VAL A 94 31.67 9.03 -2.09
C VAL A 94 31.49 7.48 -1.92
N PRO A 95 32.26 6.60 -2.63
CA PRO A 95 31.71 5.60 -3.57
C PRO A 95 32.14 4.11 -3.39
N GLY A 96 31.39 3.20 -4.05
CA GLY A 96 31.77 1.81 -4.42
C GLY A 96 31.37 0.71 -3.41
N SER A 97 31.03 -0.56 -3.74
CA SER A 97 30.90 -1.36 -4.98
C SER A 97 29.99 -2.61 -4.74
N VAL A 98 29.57 -3.24 -5.85
CA VAL A 98 28.59 -4.34 -6.19
C VAL A 98 28.88 -5.77 -5.64
N PRO A 99 28.19 -6.92 -6.01
CA PRO A 99 26.83 -7.26 -6.52
C PRO A 99 26.16 -8.53 -5.89
N GLY A 100 24.96 -8.95 -6.36
CA GLY A 100 24.48 -10.36 -6.29
C GLY A 100 23.01 -10.62 -6.68
N SER A 101 22.77 -11.44 -7.72
CA SER A 101 21.49 -11.74 -8.40
C SER A 101 20.62 -12.85 -7.75
N ALA A 102 19.35 -12.96 -8.17
CA ALA A 102 18.43 -14.09 -7.89
C ALA A 102 17.64 -14.52 -9.17
N PRO A 103 17.11 -15.77 -9.25
CA PRO A 103 16.67 -16.41 -10.51
C PRO A 103 15.16 -16.30 -10.87
N ASP A 104 14.87 -16.73 -12.12
CA ASP A 104 13.59 -16.86 -12.88
C ASP A 104 12.53 -17.73 -12.19
N GLY A 105 11.21 -17.73 -12.49
CA GLY A 105 10.28 -17.08 -13.44
C GLY A 105 8.88 -17.73 -13.20
N PRO A 106 7.73 -17.09 -13.49
CA PRO A 106 6.43 -17.59 -13.03
C PRO A 106 5.79 -18.64 -13.94
N THR A 107 5.01 -19.54 -13.35
CA THR A 107 4.10 -20.50 -13.99
C THR A 107 2.65 -20.02 -13.82
N ASP A 108 1.93 -19.83 -14.91
CA ASP A 108 0.58 -19.24 -14.90
C ASP A 108 -0.50 -20.20 -14.37
N GLY A 109 -1.39 -19.69 -13.50
CA GLY A 109 -2.57 -20.35 -12.94
C GLY A 109 -3.40 -19.43 -12.02
N PRO A 110 -4.54 -19.87 -11.45
CA PRO A 110 -5.40 -19.08 -10.54
C PRO A 110 -4.66 -18.43 -9.34
N GLY A 111 -3.47 -18.93 -8.99
CA GLY A 111 -2.57 -18.31 -8.01
C GLY A 111 -2.04 -16.92 -8.41
N ASP A 112 -2.10 -16.55 -9.69
CA ASP A 112 -1.53 -15.30 -10.20
C ASP A 112 -2.34 -14.08 -9.79
N ALA A 113 -3.67 -14.20 -9.70
CA ALA A 113 -4.51 -13.08 -9.29
C ALA A 113 -4.26 -12.68 -7.83
N LEU A 114 -4.21 -13.67 -6.92
CA LEU A 114 -3.88 -13.42 -5.51
C LEU A 114 -2.43 -12.95 -5.35
N ARG A 115 -1.49 -13.52 -6.12
CA ARG A 115 -0.10 -13.07 -6.15
C ARG A 115 0.00 -11.61 -6.61
N ARG A 116 -0.65 -11.25 -7.71
CA ARG A 116 -0.69 -9.89 -8.27
C ARG A 116 -1.36 -8.91 -7.33
N TRP A 117 -2.44 -9.34 -6.65
CA TRP A 117 -3.08 -8.56 -5.59
C TRP A 117 -2.08 -8.24 -4.47
N LYS A 118 -1.36 -9.24 -3.97
CA LYS A 118 -0.36 -9.05 -2.90
C LYS A 118 0.84 -8.21 -3.35
N LEU A 119 1.42 -8.51 -4.51
CA LEU A 119 2.54 -7.75 -5.07
C LEU A 119 2.16 -6.29 -5.35
N GLY A 120 0.96 -6.06 -5.89
CA GLY A 120 0.45 -4.73 -6.14
C GLY A 120 0.31 -3.91 -4.85
N HIS A 121 -0.18 -4.52 -3.77
CA HIS A 121 -0.23 -3.84 -2.47
C HIS A 121 1.16 -3.58 -1.90
N GLN A 122 2.07 -4.55 -1.94
CA GLN A 122 3.46 -4.35 -1.51
C GLN A 122 4.13 -3.20 -2.27
N LEU A 123 3.95 -3.14 -3.59
CA LEU A 123 4.42 -2.04 -4.41
C LEU A 123 3.75 -0.72 -4.02
N PHE A 124 2.43 -0.73 -3.76
CA PHE A 124 1.72 0.46 -3.30
C PHE A 124 2.28 0.98 -1.96
N HIS A 125 2.61 0.12 -0.99
CA HIS A 125 3.28 0.51 0.25
C HIS A 125 4.66 1.12 0.02
N LEU A 126 5.46 0.55 -0.89
CA LEU A 126 6.76 1.12 -1.25
C LEU A 126 6.60 2.52 -1.89
N LEU A 127 5.63 2.69 -2.78
CA LEU A 127 5.33 3.98 -3.40
C LEU A 127 4.83 5.00 -2.37
N LEU A 128 3.94 4.61 -1.44
CA LEU A 128 3.49 5.49 -0.36
C LEU A 128 4.63 5.89 0.57
N THR A 129 5.55 4.97 0.90
CA THR A 129 6.75 5.28 1.68
C THR A 129 7.63 6.29 0.94
N THR A 130 7.81 6.11 -0.37
CA THR A 130 8.55 7.06 -1.22
C THR A 130 7.87 8.42 -1.31
N MET A 131 6.53 8.45 -1.41
CA MET A 131 5.74 9.68 -1.37
C MET A 131 5.88 10.40 -0.04
N ASN A 132 5.84 9.66 1.08
CA ASN A 132 6.02 10.19 2.42
C ASN A 132 7.36 10.90 2.56
N SER A 133 8.47 10.28 2.15
CA SER A 133 9.80 10.92 2.13
C SER A 133 9.82 12.15 1.20
N THR A 134 9.24 12.04 0.01
CA THR A 134 9.19 13.15 -0.95
C THR A 134 8.37 14.34 -0.43
N LEU A 135 7.28 14.08 0.31
CA LEU A 135 6.46 15.10 0.94
C LEU A 135 7.24 15.82 2.05
N ASP A 136 7.94 15.07 2.92
CA ASP A 136 8.78 15.63 3.97
C ASP A 136 9.90 16.51 3.38
N ASP A 137 10.60 16.01 2.35
CA ASP A 137 11.63 16.78 1.64
C ASP A 137 11.06 18.05 0.99
N THR A 138 9.89 17.95 0.35
CA THR A 138 9.26 19.09 -0.31
C THR A 138 8.82 20.14 0.72
N LEU A 139 8.24 19.71 1.85
CA LEU A 139 7.89 20.58 2.96
C LEU A 139 9.12 21.28 3.54
N ALA A 140 10.23 20.56 3.70
CA ALA A 140 11.49 21.15 4.13
C ALA A 140 12.03 22.16 3.12
N THR A 141 11.88 21.94 1.80
CA THR A 141 12.26 22.95 0.80
C THR A 141 11.41 24.21 0.87
N VAL A 142 10.10 24.08 1.12
CA VAL A 142 9.19 25.22 1.33
C VAL A 142 9.57 26.00 2.59
N GLY A 143 9.77 25.31 3.73
CA GLY A 143 10.17 25.95 4.99
C GLY A 143 11.52 26.64 4.93
N ALA A 144 12.47 26.10 4.14
CA ALA A 144 13.79 26.70 3.92
C ALA A 144 13.82 27.74 2.79
N ALA A 145 12.66 28.14 2.25
CA ALA A 145 12.55 29.10 1.14
C ALA A 145 13.38 28.75 -0.11
N ARG A 146 13.60 27.45 -0.37
CA ARG A 146 14.32 26.94 -1.54
C ARG A 146 13.38 26.82 -2.73
N TRP A 147 12.82 27.95 -3.19
CA TRP A 147 11.71 28.02 -4.15
C TRP A 147 11.99 27.34 -5.49
N GLY A 148 13.24 27.37 -5.96
CA GLY A 148 13.64 26.67 -7.18
C GLY A 148 13.51 25.14 -7.07
N SER A 149 13.57 24.57 -5.87
CA SER A 149 13.47 23.13 -5.63
C SER A 149 12.04 22.63 -5.47
N VAL A 150 11.09 23.51 -5.10
CA VAL A 150 9.70 23.14 -4.83
C VAL A 150 9.00 22.50 -6.04
N PRO A 151 9.08 23.05 -7.27
CA PRO A 151 8.50 22.43 -8.46
C PRO A 151 9.00 21.00 -8.72
N HIS A 152 10.26 20.71 -8.43
CA HIS A 152 10.82 19.36 -8.61
C HIS A 152 10.21 18.35 -7.63
N GLY A 153 9.98 18.75 -6.37
CA GLY A 153 9.27 17.93 -5.38
C GLY A 153 7.84 17.63 -5.83
N LEU A 154 7.11 18.66 -6.29
CA LEU A 154 5.75 18.51 -6.81
C LEU A 154 5.68 17.61 -8.06
N GLY A 155 6.62 17.77 -9.00
CA GLY A 155 6.73 16.94 -10.18
C GLY A 155 7.02 15.47 -9.84
N ARG A 156 7.88 15.22 -8.84
CA ARG A 156 8.13 13.86 -8.33
C ARG A 156 6.89 13.25 -7.68
N LEU A 157 6.16 14.01 -6.86
CA LEU A 157 4.90 13.56 -6.28
C LEU A 157 3.87 13.22 -7.35
N ARG A 158 3.78 14.02 -8.42
CA ARG A 158 2.89 13.74 -9.56
C ARG A 158 3.22 12.39 -10.19
N ALA A 159 4.50 12.15 -10.50
CA ALA A 159 4.95 10.88 -11.07
C ALA A 159 4.67 9.69 -10.15
N LEU A 160 4.83 9.86 -8.83
CA LEU A 160 4.51 8.83 -7.84
C LEU A 160 3.00 8.54 -7.77
N TYR A 161 2.13 9.55 -7.89
CA TYR A 161 0.68 9.32 -8.01
C TYR A 161 0.30 8.60 -9.29
N ASP A 162 0.97 8.90 -10.41
CA ASP A 162 0.77 8.18 -11.68
C ASP A 162 1.19 6.71 -11.53
N ALA A 163 2.35 6.45 -10.91
CA ALA A 163 2.82 5.10 -10.59
C ALA A 163 1.85 4.35 -9.66
N ALA A 164 1.34 5.01 -8.61
CA ALA A 164 0.38 4.42 -7.69
C ALA A 164 -0.96 4.09 -8.38
N THR A 165 -1.39 4.93 -9.33
CA THR A 165 -2.58 4.68 -10.16
C THR A 165 -2.38 3.46 -11.05
N ALA A 166 -1.25 3.37 -11.73
CA ALA A 166 -0.90 2.20 -12.54
C ALA A 166 -0.72 0.94 -11.68
N THR A 167 -0.22 1.07 -10.45
CA THR A 167 -0.08 -0.04 -9.50
C THR A 167 -1.44 -0.60 -9.06
N MET A 168 -2.46 0.25 -8.90
CA MET A 168 -3.82 -0.25 -8.63
C MET A 168 -4.41 -0.99 -9.84
N ALA A 169 -4.16 -0.49 -11.06
CA ALA A 169 -4.54 -1.19 -12.28
C ALA A 169 -3.85 -2.56 -12.36
N TYR A 170 -2.54 -2.60 -12.09
CA TYR A 170 -1.75 -3.83 -11.99
C TYR A 170 -2.34 -4.80 -10.96
N ALA A 171 -2.54 -4.33 -9.72
CA ALA A 171 -3.03 -5.16 -8.61
C ALA A 171 -4.42 -5.77 -8.86
N SER A 172 -5.21 -5.16 -9.75
CA SER A 172 -6.59 -5.55 -10.05
C SER A 172 -6.76 -5.99 -11.50
N ASP A 173 -5.67 -6.39 -12.15
CA ASP A 173 -5.68 -6.89 -13.52
C ASP A 173 -6.10 -8.37 -13.55
N PHE A 174 -7.39 -8.57 -13.26
CA PHE A 174 -8.12 -9.82 -13.33
C PHE A 174 -9.63 -9.53 -13.37
N PRO A 175 -10.47 -10.50 -13.81
CA PRO A 175 -11.92 -10.33 -13.82
C PRO A 175 -12.53 -10.11 -12.42
N ALA A 176 -13.65 -9.39 -12.35
CA ALA A 176 -14.38 -9.17 -11.09
C ALA A 176 -14.82 -10.48 -10.41
N SER A 177 -15.12 -11.52 -11.18
CA SER A 177 -15.44 -12.86 -10.64
C SER A 177 -14.26 -13.48 -9.89
N VAL A 178 -13.03 -13.31 -10.38
CA VAL A 178 -11.81 -13.77 -9.69
C VAL A 178 -11.60 -12.99 -8.39
N TYR A 179 -11.91 -11.69 -8.37
CA TYR A 179 -11.91 -10.93 -7.12
C TYR A 179 -12.91 -11.53 -6.11
N ALA A 180 -14.15 -11.74 -6.53
CA ALA A 180 -15.23 -12.21 -5.65
C ALA A 180 -15.01 -13.64 -5.14
N ASN A 181 -14.49 -14.54 -5.99
CA ASN A 181 -14.41 -15.97 -5.70
C ASN A 181 -13.06 -16.39 -5.11
N ASP A 182 -11.97 -15.71 -5.47
CA ASP A 182 -10.61 -16.18 -5.15
C ASP A 182 -9.86 -15.20 -4.24
N VAL A 183 -9.96 -13.90 -4.48
CA VAL A 183 -9.19 -12.89 -3.72
C VAL A 183 -9.90 -12.48 -2.45
N ARG A 184 -11.15 -11.99 -2.56
CA ARG A 184 -11.94 -11.45 -1.46
C ARG A 184 -12.13 -12.44 -0.30
N PRO A 185 -12.44 -13.74 -0.53
CA PRO A 185 -12.64 -14.68 0.58
C PRO A 185 -11.38 -14.84 1.46
N THR A 186 -10.19 -14.60 0.92
CA THR A 186 -8.94 -14.66 1.71
C THR A 186 -8.77 -13.45 2.66
N MET A 187 -9.56 -12.39 2.48
CA MET A 187 -9.63 -11.20 3.34
C MET A 187 -10.84 -11.23 4.28
N GLU A 188 -11.59 -12.32 4.31
CA GLU A 188 -12.75 -12.55 5.17
C GLU A 188 -12.47 -13.70 6.16
N PRO A 189 -13.26 -13.84 7.25
CA PRO A 189 -13.17 -15.00 8.11
C PRO A 189 -13.39 -16.32 7.34
N PRO A 190 -12.66 -17.40 7.66
CA PRO A 190 -11.73 -17.56 8.78
C PRO A 190 -10.28 -17.12 8.48
N PHE A 191 -9.99 -16.61 7.28
CA PHE A 191 -8.62 -16.33 6.83
C PHE A 191 -8.09 -14.98 7.32
N ALA A 192 -8.97 -13.99 7.45
CA ALA A 192 -8.67 -12.70 8.07
C ALA A 192 -9.75 -12.33 9.10
N PRO A 193 -9.42 -11.53 10.12
CA PRO A 193 -10.42 -11.07 11.08
C PRO A 193 -11.47 -10.17 10.41
N PRO A 194 -12.70 -10.10 10.95
CA PRO A 194 -13.73 -9.16 10.52
C PRO A 194 -13.23 -7.71 10.54
N GLY A 195 -13.76 -6.88 9.63
CA GLY A 195 -13.34 -5.48 9.52
C GLY A 195 -12.04 -5.25 8.74
N PHE A 196 -11.42 -6.30 8.17
CA PHE A 196 -10.23 -6.17 7.32
C PHE A 196 -10.48 -5.16 6.19
N SER A 197 -9.63 -4.14 6.08
CA SER A 197 -9.89 -3.00 5.20
C SER A 197 -8.61 -2.28 4.80
N GLY A 198 -8.63 -1.65 3.62
CA GLY A 198 -7.58 -0.74 3.17
C GLY A 198 -7.36 0.46 4.11
N MET A 199 -8.30 0.78 5.00
CA MET A 199 -8.13 1.81 6.03
C MET A 199 -7.03 1.46 7.04
N LEU A 200 -6.66 0.19 7.17
CA LEU A 200 -5.59 -0.28 8.05
C LEU A 200 -4.18 0.00 7.48
N ASN A 201 -4.09 0.53 6.25
CA ASN A 201 -2.84 0.94 5.62
C ASN A 201 -2.25 2.18 6.31
N GLN A 202 -1.24 1.97 7.16
CA GLN A 202 -0.59 3.02 7.92
C GLN A 202 0.08 4.06 7.01
N GLU A 203 0.81 3.64 5.97
CA GLU A 203 1.55 4.55 5.10
C GLU A 203 0.63 5.53 4.35
N HIS A 204 -0.58 5.09 4.00
CA HIS A 204 -1.58 5.92 3.35
C HIS A 204 -2.14 6.99 4.28
N GLN A 205 -2.35 6.66 5.56
CA GLN A 205 -2.78 7.63 6.57
C GLN A 205 -1.76 8.76 6.70
N VAL A 206 -0.48 8.42 6.88
CA VAL A 206 0.58 9.43 7.01
C VAL A 206 0.77 10.22 5.71
N MET A 207 0.64 9.58 4.54
CA MET A 207 0.70 10.27 3.25
C MET A 207 -0.42 11.30 3.12
N THR A 208 -1.63 10.96 3.55
CA THR A 208 -2.78 11.87 3.52
C THR A 208 -2.55 13.09 4.41
N GLU A 209 -2.02 12.89 5.62
CA GLU A 209 -1.69 13.97 6.55
C GLU A 209 -0.63 14.91 5.98
N ARG A 210 0.48 14.35 5.47
CA ARG A 210 1.56 15.11 4.84
C ARG A 210 1.10 15.86 3.58
N ALA A 211 0.24 15.25 2.76
CA ALA A 211 -0.31 15.90 1.58
C ALA A 211 -1.20 17.11 1.94
N ARG A 212 -1.95 17.02 3.04
CA ARG A 212 -2.71 18.16 3.60
C ARG A 212 -1.77 19.26 4.09
N ALA A 213 -0.71 18.90 4.82
CA ALA A 213 0.29 19.85 5.30
C ALA A 213 0.96 20.59 4.12
N LEU A 214 1.34 19.88 3.05
CA LEU A 214 1.90 20.50 1.85
C LEU A 214 0.90 21.44 1.17
N THR A 215 -0.37 21.03 1.06
CA THR A 215 -1.43 21.88 0.49
C THR A 215 -1.57 23.18 1.28
N ALA A 216 -1.58 23.10 2.61
CA ALA A 216 -1.65 24.26 3.48
C ALA A 216 -0.41 25.17 3.32
N ALA A 217 0.79 24.59 3.30
CA ALA A 217 2.04 25.33 3.12
C ALA A 217 2.09 26.08 1.78
N LEU A 218 1.64 25.45 0.69
CA LEU A 218 1.55 26.10 -0.62
C LEU A 218 0.46 27.18 -0.68
N GLY A 219 -0.64 26.99 0.05
CA GLY A 219 -1.71 27.99 0.16
C GLY A 219 -1.31 29.24 0.96
N GLY A 220 -0.31 29.13 1.83
CA GLY A 220 0.22 30.23 2.63
C GLY A 220 1.35 31.04 1.97
N LEU A 221 1.69 30.77 0.71
CA LEU A 221 2.78 31.48 0.03
C LEU A 221 2.42 32.95 -0.25
N SER A 222 3.38 33.83 0.00
CA SER A 222 3.26 35.27 -0.33
C SER A 222 3.18 35.48 -1.84
N PRO A 223 2.40 36.47 -2.34
CA PRO A 223 2.44 36.88 -3.75
C PRO A 223 3.84 37.27 -4.27
N LEU A 224 4.75 37.63 -3.37
CA LEU A 224 6.15 37.99 -3.68
C LEU A 224 7.09 36.77 -3.74
N THR A 225 6.58 35.54 -3.56
CA THR A 225 7.39 34.32 -3.58
C THR A 225 8.01 34.13 -4.98
N PRO A 226 9.34 33.98 -5.08
CA PRO A 226 9.99 33.63 -6.34
C PRO A 226 9.38 32.37 -6.96
N SER A 227 9.22 32.37 -8.29
CA SER A 227 8.69 31.23 -9.04
C SER A 227 7.26 30.79 -8.67
N LEU A 228 6.47 31.64 -8.00
CA LEU A 228 5.11 31.31 -7.56
C LEU A 228 4.22 30.75 -8.67
N ALA A 229 4.27 31.32 -9.87
CA ALA A 229 3.50 30.85 -11.03
C ALA A 229 3.85 29.39 -11.41
N MET A 230 5.13 29.03 -11.39
CA MET A 230 5.60 27.67 -11.66
C MET A 230 5.21 26.71 -10.54
N ILE A 231 5.31 27.13 -9.28
CA ILE A 231 4.84 26.34 -8.12
C ILE A 231 3.33 26.07 -8.23
N HIS A 232 2.53 27.08 -8.55
CA HIS A 232 1.09 26.93 -8.75
C HIS A 232 0.75 26.01 -9.92
N HIS A 233 1.49 26.10 -11.02
CA HIS A 233 1.33 25.23 -12.17
C HIS A 233 1.56 23.76 -11.78
N GLU A 234 2.72 23.44 -11.18
CA GLU A 234 3.02 22.07 -10.75
C GLU A 234 2.05 21.56 -9.68
N ALA A 235 1.63 22.43 -8.75
CA ALA A 235 0.62 22.07 -7.75
C ALA A 235 -0.74 21.72 -8.41
N ALA A 236 -1.12 22.42 -9.48
CA ALA A 236 -2.33 22.10 -10.23
C ALA A 236 -2.23 20.74 -10.95
N LEU A 237 -1.07 20.42 -11.52
CA LEU A 237 -0.79 19.12 -12.14
C LEU A 237 -0.80 17.99 -11.10
N LEU A 238 -0.21 18.20 -9.94
CA LEU A 238 -0.26 17.26 -8.82
C LEU A 238 -1.72 17.01 -8.38
N ARG A 239 -2.53 18.07 -8.20
CA ARG A 239 -3.95 17.93 -7.87
C ARG A 239 -4.72 17.15 -8.94
N ALA A 240 -4.37 17.31 -10.22
CA ALA A 240 -4.97 16.54 -11.30
C ALA A 240 -4.61 15.04 -11.21
N ALA A 241 -3.35 14.70 -10.92
CA ALA A 241 -2.92 13.32 -10.69
C ALA A 241 -3.63 12.68 -9.49
N GLN A 242 -3.77 13.41 -8.39
CA GLN A 242 -4.54 12.97 -7.21
C GLN A 242 -6.02 12.68 -7.54
N ARG A 243 -6.65 13.52 -8.36
CA ARG A 243 -8.04 13.27 -8.82
C ARG A 243 -8.14 12.02 -9.68
N ARG A 244 -7.20 11.83 -10.63
CA ARG A 244 -7.14 10.61 -11.46
C ARG A 244 -6.96 9.36 -10.61
N ASN A 245 -6.05 9.41 -9.63
CA ASN A 245 -5.81 8.31 -8.71
C ASN A 245 -7.08 7.94 -7.92
N ARG A 246 -7.76 8.92 -7.31
CA ARG A 246 -9.03 8.68 -6.58
C ARG A 246 -10.13 8.12 -7.48
N LYS A 247 -10.25 8.64 -8.70
CA LYS A 247 -11.23 8.15 -9.68
C LYS A 247 -10.95 6.69 -10.05
N ALA A 248 -9.72 6.36 -10.38
CA ALA A 248 -9.32 4.99 -10.72
C ALA A 248 -9.56 4.03 -9.54
N HIS A 249 -9.25 4.44 -8.31
CA HIS A 249 -9.56 3.64 -7.12
C HIS A 249 -11.06 3.38 -6.98
N ALA A 250 -11.90 4.41 -7.15
CA ALA A 250 -13.35 4.26 -7.10
C ALA A 250 -13.89 3.32 -8.19
N GLU A 251 -13.38 3.42 -9.41
CA GLU A 251 -13.75 2.53 -10.52
C GLU A 251 -13.36 1.06 -10.25
N ILE A 252 -12.20 0.83 -9.62
CA ILE A 252 -11.77 -0.50 -9.21
C ILE A 252 -12.68 -1.03 -8.09
N CYS A 253 -12.99 -0.20 -7.08
CA CYS A 253 -13.90 -0.59 -6.01
C CYS A 253 -15.28 -0.98 -6.54
N GLU A 254 -15.85 -0.17 -7.45
CA GLU A 254 -17.15 -0.44 -8.07
C GLU A 254 -17.14 -1.75 -8.85
N ARG A 255 -16.08 -2.01 -9.63
CA ARG A 255 -15.93 -3.26 -10.39
C ARG A 255 -15.79 -4.48 -9.49
N CYS A 256 -15.03 -4.37 -8.39
CA CYS A 256 -14.73 -5.48 -7.49
C CYS A 256 -15.86 -5.76 -6.49
N VAL A 257 -16.59 -4.72 -6.08
CA VAL A 257 -17.69 -4.80 -5.12
C VAL A 257 -18.83 -3.89 -5.61
N PRO A 258 -19.65 -4.37 -6.57
CA PRO A 258 -20.89 -3.69 -6.93
C PRO A 258 -21.70 -3.45 -5.65
N ASP A 259 -22.29 -2.27 -5.49
CA ASP A 259 -23.00 -1.77 -4.29
C ASP A 259 -22.12 -1.23 -3.13
N GLY A 260 -20.79 -1.29 -3.26
CA GLY A 260 -19.85 -0.52 -2.42
C GLY A 260 -19.80 -0.91 -0.94
N ALA A 261 -20.32 -2.06 -0.55
CA ALA A 261 -20.25 -2.54 0.83
C ALA A 261 -18.84 -3.08 1.14
N SER A 262 -17.97 -2.22 1.70
CA SER A 262 -16.67 -2.67 2.20
C SER A 262 -16.83 -3.70 3.33
N LEU A 263 -15.85 -4.57 3.52
CA LEU A 263 -15.86 -5.57 4.62
C LEU A 263 -16.05 -4.92 5.99
N LEU A 264 -15.46 -3.72 6.18
CA LEU A 264 -15.67 -2.93 7.38
C LEU A 264 -17.11 -2.45 7.52
N ARG A 265 -17.71 -1.93 6.45
CA ARG A 265 -19.11 -1.50 6.46
C ARG A 265 -20.03 -2.70 6.74
N GLN A 266 -19.79 -3.84 6.13
CA GLN A 266 -20.54 -5.07 6.36
C GLN A 266 -20.44 -5.54 7.82
N HIS A 267 -19.22 -5.53 8.38
CA HIS A 267 -18.97 -5.87 9.78
C HIS A 267 -19.74 -4.94 10.74
N THR A 268 -19.57 -3.63 10.60
CA THR A 268 -20.26 -2.65 11.45
C THR A 268 -21.79 -2.69 11.33
N THR A 269 -22.36 -3.04 10.17
CA THR A 269 -23.81 -3.23 10.03
C THR A 269 -24.30 -4.49 10.74
N ARG A 270 -23.50 -5.57 10.73
CA ARG A 270 -23.83 -6.85 11.37
C ARG A 270 -23.76 -6.75 12.89
N ASP A 271 -22.71 -6.13 13.42
CA ASP A 271 -22.60 -5.85 14.85
C ASP A 271 -23.76 -5.01 15.39
N ARG A 272 -24.29 -4.09 14.56
CA ARG A 272 -25.46 -3.28 14.93
C ARG A 272 -26.77 -4.07 14.89
N SER A 273 -26.93 -5.02 13.97
CA SER A 273 -28.12 -5.88 13.92
C SER A 273 -28.14 -6.87 15.07
N ASP A 274 -26.99 -7.49 15.38
CA ASP A 274 -26.90 -8.54 16.40
C ASP A 274 -27.15 -7.96 17.81
N ARG A 275 -26.69 -6.72 18.07
CA ARG A 275 -27.01 -6.00 19.30
C ARG A 275 -28.48 -5.58 19.43
N ALA A 276 -29.20 -5.42 18.32
CA ALA A 276 -30.61 -5.00 18.32
C ALA A 276 -31.58 -6.19 18.47
N THR A 277 -31.11 -7.41 18.27
CA THR A 277 -31.88 -8.65 18.47
C THR A 277 -31.70 -9.28 19.85
N ASP A 278 -30.73 -8.79 20.63
CA ASP A 278 -30.44 -9.21 22.01
C ASP A 278 -31.06 -8.26 23.09
N GLU A 279 -31.87 -7.27 22.67
CA GLU A 279 -32.72 -6.41 23.52
C GLU A 279 -34.21 -6.80 23.42
#